data_AF-A0A6V7J551-F1
#
_entry.id   AF-A0A6V7J551-F1
#
_cell.length_a   1.000
_cell.length_b   1.000
_cell.length_c   1.000
_cell.angle_alpha   90.00
_cell.angle_beta   90.00
_cell.angle_gamma   90.00
#
_symmetry.space_group_name_H-M   'P 1'
#
loop_
_entity.id
_entity.type
_entity.pdbx_description
1 polymer ?
#
loop_
_entity_poly.entity_id
_entity_poly.type
_entity_poly.pdbx_seq_one_letter_code
_entity_poly.pdbx_strand_id
1 'polypeptide(L)'
;MLMVGANAGIVGMTKEHLGLALALSVPVFVVVTKIDMCPPNVLQENLRLLIRILKSQGCRKVPVIVKTPDDVVVSATNFVSERLCPIFQVSNVNGQNLDLLKMFLNLLTARMTSHEDEPAEFQIDDTYSVP
;
A
#
# COMPACT_ATOMS: atom_id res chain seq x y z
N MET A 1 1.61 2.48 -2.82
CA MET A 1 1.78 1.05 -2.46
C MET A 1 3.04 0.91 -1.62
N LEU A 2 3.00 0.24 -0.46
CA LEU A 2 4.18 -0.04 0.35
C LEU A 2 4.40 -1.56 0.44
N MET A 3 5.53 -2.04 -0.06
CA MET A 3 5.88 -3.47 -0.06
C MET A 3 6.63 -3.87 1.21
N VAL A 4 6.26 -5.00 1.79
CA VAL A 4 6.90 -5.58 2.99
C VAL A 4 7.12 -7.07 2.78
N GLY A 5 8.30 -7.58 3.13
CA GLY A 5 8.56 -9.03 3.09
C GLY A 5 7.99 -9.73 4.33
N ALA A 6 7.24 -10.81 4.16
CA ALA A 6 6.66 -11.59 5.27
C ALA A 6 7.69 -12.05 6.29
N ASN A 7 8.88 -12.48 5.85
CA ASN A 7 9.95 -12.98 6.72
C ASN A 7 10.74 -11.87 7.42
N ALA A 8 10.95 -10.74 6.74
CA ALA A 8 11.76 -9.63 7.25
C ALA A 8 10.96 -8.62 8.07
N GLY A 9 9.65 -8.51 7.84
CA GLY A 9 8.80 -7.49 8.45
C GLY A 9 9.20 -6.07 8.06
N ILE A 10 8.93 -5.10 8.94
CA ILE A 10 9.26 -3.69 8.71
C ILE A 10 10.72 -3.43 9.09
N VAL A 11 11.54 -3.14 8.08
CA VAL A 11 12.94 -2.71 8.22
C VAL A 11 13.07 -1.18 8.20
N GLY A 12 14.26 -0.65 8.51
CA GLY A 12 14.53 0.80 8.60
C GLY A 12 14.03 1.60 7.40
N MET A 13 14.42 1.20 6.18
CA MET A 13 14.00 1.85 4.94
C MET A 13 12.47 1.85 4.76
N THR A 14 11.76 0.81 5.19
CA THR A 14 10.29 0.77 5.11
C THR A 14 9.65 1.81 6.03
N LYS A 15 10.25 2.07 7.21
CA LYS A 15 9.79 3.13 8.12
C LYS A 15 10.02 4.51 7.53
N GLU A 16 11.16 4.73 6.88
CA GLU A 16 11.48 6.00 6.22
C GLU A 16 10.51 6.28 5.07
N HIS A 17 10.30 5.33 4.17
CA HIS A 17 9.32 5.49 3.08
C HIS A 17 7.90 5.70 3.61
N LEU A 18 7.50 4.99 4.68
CA LEU A 18 6.22 5.22 5.33
C LEU A 18 6.14 6.65 5.89
N GLY A 19 7.20 7.13 6.55
CA GLY A 19 7.28 8.49 7.07
C GLY A 19 7.15 9.55 5.97
N LEU A 20 7.86 9.38 4.85
CA LEU A 20 7.78 10.28 3.69
C LEU A 20 6.37 10.31 3.09
N ALA A 21 5.76 9.14 2.88
CA ALA A 21 4.40 9.06 2.35
C ALA A 21 3.39 9.74 3.26
N LEU A 22 3.54 9.60 4.59
CA LEU A 22 2.68 10.28 5.56
C LEU A 22 2.90 11.80 5.57
N ALA A 23 4.15 12.26 5.46
CA ALA A 23 4.48 13.68 5.44
C ALA A 23 3.92 14.39 4.20
N LEU A 24 3.92 13.70 3.06
CA LEU A 24 3.35 14.18 1.80
C LEU A 24 1.84 13.95 1.68
N SER A 25 1.19 13.46 2.75
CA SER A 25 -0.25 13.12 2.75
C SER A 25 -0.66 12.15 1.64
N VAL A 26 0.26 11.27 1.24
CA VAL A 26 -0.01 10.26 0.21
C VAL A 26 -0.76 9.08 0.86
N PRO A 27 -1.91 8.64 0.32
CA PRO A 27 -2.60 7.45 0.79
C PRO A 27 -1.73 6.18 0.64
N VAL A 28 -1.66 5.36 1.69
CA VAL A 28 -0.80 4.17 1.72
C VAL A 28 -1.63 2.92 2.01
N PHE A 29 -1.45 1.90 1.17
CA PHE A 29 -1.82 0.50 1.46
C PHE A 29 -0.55 -0.36 1.45
N VAL A 30 -0.58 -1.46 2.21
CA VAL A 30 0.56 -2.34 2.43
C VAL A 30 0.34 -3.67 1.73
N VAL A 31 1.39 -4.18 1.11
CA VAL A 31 1.41 -5.52 0.50
C VAL A 31 2.54 -6.32 1.14
N VAL A 32 2.15 -7.33 1.91
CA VAL A 32 3.05 -8.30 2.54
C VAL A 32 3.26 -9.45 1.56
N THR A 33 4.44 -9.51 0.95
CA THR A 33 4.80 -10.55 -0.05
C THR A 33 5.62 -11.68 0.57
N LYS A 34 5.94 -12.72 -0.21
CA LYS A 34 6.72 -13.91 0.19
C LYS A 34 6.06 -14.73 1.31
N ILE A 35 4.73 -14.75 1.35
CA ILE A 35 3.98 -15.54 2.35
C ILE A 35 4.12 -17.05 2.14
N ASP A 36 4.49 -17.48 0.93
CA ASP A 36 4.71 -18.87 0.55
C ASP A 36 5.92 -19.52 1.24
N MET A 37 6.98 -18.74 1.50
CA MET A 37 8.21 -19.24 2.13
C MET A 37 8.32 -18.90 3.63
N CYS A 38 7.44 -18.06 4.16
CA CYS A 38 7.56 -17.55 5.51
C CYS A 38 6.89 -18.50 6.53
N PRO A 39 7.58 -18.89 7.61
CA PRO A 39 6.95 -19.66 8.69
C PRO A 39 5.73 -18.93 9.28
N PRO A 40 4.61 -19.63 9.57
CA PRO A 40 3.37 -18.99 10.02
C PRO A 40 3.51 -18.15 11.29
N ASN A 41 4.36 -18.58 12.24
CA ASN A 41 4.64 -17.85 13.47
C ASN A 41 5.32 -16.51 13.20
N VAL A 42 6.32 -16.49 12.30
CA VAL A 42 7.06 -15.28 11.91
C VAL A 42 6.14 -14.30 11.18
N LEU A 43 5.32 -14.81 10.25
CA LEU A 43 4.32 -14.00 9.54
C LEU A 43 3.36 -13.32 10.53
N GLN A 44 2.82 -14.08 11.48
CA GLN A 44 1.89 -13.53 12.49
C GLN A 44 2.55 -12.46 13.37
N GLU A 45 3.79 -12.68 13.81
CA GLU A 45 4.55 -11.69 14.59
C GLU A 45 4.79 -10.41 13.81
N ASN A 46 5.23 -10.52 12.55
CA ASN A 46 5.48 -9.39 11.67
C ASN A 46 4.20 -8.62 11.34
N LEU A 47 3.07 -9.31 11.12
CA LEU A 47 1.77 -8.66 10.94
C LEU A 47 1.32 -7.91 12.19
N ARG A 48 1.50 -8.48 13.38
CA ARG A 48 1.20 -7.78 14.65
C ARG A 48 2.03 -6.51 14.80
N LEU A 49 3.33 -6.59 14.50
CA LEU A 49 4.22 -5.43 14.55
C LEU A 49 3.81 -4.36 13.53
N LEU A 50 3.51 -4.75 12.30
CA LEU A 50 3.01 -3.85 11.25
C LEU A 50 1.74 -3.11 11.69
N ILE A 51 0.75 -3.85 12.20
CA ILE A 51 -0.50 -3.29 12.72
C ILE A 51 -0.23 -2.30 13.86
N ARG A 52 0.69 -2.63 14.77
CA ARG A 52 1.06 -1.76 15.88
C ARG A 52 1.69 -0.44 15.40
N ILE A 53 2.56 -0.52 14.40
CA ILE A 53 3.21 0.66 13.80
C ILE A 53 2.19 1.55 13.09
N LEU A 54 1.30 0.96 12.28
CA LEU A 54 0.25 1.70 11.57
C LEU A 54 -0.72 2.42 12.52
N LYS A 55 -1.04 1.79 13.67
CA LYS A 55 -1.90 2.38 14.72
C LYS A 55 -1.17 3.39 15.62
N SER A 56 0.15 3.50 15.53
CA SER A 56 0.93 4.41 16.38
C SER A 56 0.55 5.87 16.15
N GLN A 57 0.85 6.74 17.13
CA GLN A 57 0.57 8.18 17.04
C GLN A 57 1.24 8.88 15.84
N GLY A 58 2.34 8.33 15.34
CA GLY A 58 3.02 8.84 14.16
C GLY A 58 2.27 8.55 12.85
N CYS A 59 1.61 7.39 12.75
CA CYS A 59 0.94 6.94 11.52
C CYS A 59 -0.57 7.23 11.52
N ARG A 60 -1.25 7.04 12.67
CA ARG A 60 -2.70 7.24 12.86
C ARG A 60 -3.56 6.57 11.77
N LYS A 61 -3.12 5.42 11.25
CA LYS A 61 -3.86 4.64 10.26
C LYS A 61 -4.70 3.56 10.93
N VAL A 62 -5.79 3.18 10.27
CA VAL A 62 -6.66 2.06 10.63
C VAL A 62 -6.32 0.89 9.70
N PRO A 63 -5.51 -0.08 10.15
CA PRO A 63 -5.13 -1.22 9.32
C PRO A 63 -6.31 -2.18 9.12
N VAL A 64 -6.52 -2.63 7.89
CA VAL A 64 -7.54 -3.62 7.51
C VAL A 64 -6.86 -4.76 6.77
N ILE A 65 -6.88 -5.98 7.31
CA ILE A 65 -6.36 -7.14 6.61
C ILE A 65 -7.41 -7.59 5.59
N VAL A 66 -7.07 -7.53 4.31
CA VAL A 66 -7.96 -7.94 3.23
C VAL A 66 -7.85 -9.45 3.03
N LYS A 67 -8.98 -10.16 3.16
CA LYS A 67 -9.06 -11.61 2.96
C LYS A 67 -10.15 -12.01 1.97
N THR A 68 -11.10 -11.14 1.72
CA THR A 68 -12.27 -11.41 0.88
C THR A 68 -12.49 -10.29 -0.14
N PRO A 69 -13.23 -10.57 -1.24
CA PRO A 69 -13.67 -9.54 -2.17
C PRO A 69 -14.47 -8.41 -1.51
N ASP A 70 -15.26 -8.72 -0.48
CA ASP A 70 -16.03 -7.70 0.25
C ASP A 70 -15.09 -6.74 1.00
N ASP A 71 -14.03 -7.26 1.62
CA ASP A 71 -12.98 -6.44 2.24
C ASP A 71 -12.30 -5.54 1.21
N VAL A 72 -12.13 -6.03 -0.04
CA VAL A 72 -11.54 -5.26 -1.14
C VAL A 72 -12.43 -4.07 -1.49
N VAL A 73 -13.73 -4.29 -1.66
CA VAL A 73 -14.69 -3.23 -1.99
C VAL A 73 -14.70 -2.18 -0.88
N VAL A 74 -14.86 -2.60 0.39
CA VAL A 74 -14.84 -1.68 1.54
C VAL A 74 -13.54 -0.90 1.61
N SER A 75 -12.40 -1.58 1.39
CA SER A 75 -11.09 -0.96 1.39
C SER A 75 -10.95 0.08 0.28
N ALA A 76 -11.35 -0.24 -0.95
CA ALA A 76 -11.23 0.65 -2.11
C ALA A 76 -12.11 1.90 -1.95
N THR A 77 -13.38 1.74 -1.58
CA THR A 77 -14.31 2.86 -1.41
C THR A 77 -13.85 3.84 -0.33
N ASN A 78 -13.28 3.33 0.77
CA ASN A 78 -12.86 4.15 1.90
C ASN A 78 -11.38 4.57 1.86
N PHE A 79 -10.61 4.09 0.88
CA PHE A 79 -9.17 4.37 0.76
C PHE A 79 -8.89 5.87 0.60
N VAL A 80 -9.82 6.58 -0.03
CA VAL A 80 -9.78 8.03 -0.28
C VAL A 80 -9.81 8.83 1.03
N SER A 81 -10.38 8.30 2.13
CA SER A 81 -10.48 8.99 3.43
C SER A 81 -9.16 9.10 4.21
N GLU A 82 -8.04 8.68 3.60
CA GLU A 82 -6.64 8.72 4.09
C GLU A 82 -6.34 7.93 5.37
N ARG A 83 -7.32 7.64 6.23
CA ARG A 83 -7.09 6.91 7.49
C ARG A 83 -6.99 5.41 7.30
N LEU A 84 -7.73 4.83 6.36
CA LEU A 84 -7.77 3.38 6.17
C LEU A 84 -6.50 2.90 5.46
N CYS A 85 -5.87 1.86 5.99
CA CYS A 85 -4.66 1.26 5.41
C CYS A 85 -4.91 -0.24 5.14
N PRO A 86 -5.31 -0.59 3.92
CA PRO A 86 -5.48 -1.99 3.52
C PRO A 86 -4.16 -2.74 3.57
N ILE A 87 -4.19 -3.99 4.03
CA ILE A 87 -3.04 -4.90 4.12
C ILE A 87 -3.38 -6.16 3.32
N PHE A 88 -2.67 -6.36 2.23
CA PHE A 88 -2.76 -7.55 1.39
C PHE A 88 -1.63 -8.50 1.74
N GLN A 89 -1.92 -9.78 1.90
CA GLN A 89 -0.92 -10.84 2.03
C GLN A 89 -0.87 -11.56 0.69
N VAL A 90 0.27 -11.56 0.00
CA VAL A 90 0.38 -12.14 -1.34
C VAL A 90 1.60 -13.05 -1.47
N SER A 91 1.54 -13.99 -2.41
CA SER A 91 2.73 -14.65 -2.93
C SER A 91 2.85 -14.37 -4.41
N ASN A 92 3.97 -13.79 -4.80
CA ASN A 92 4.29 -13.53 -6.20
C ASN A 92 4.77 -14.81 -6.92
N VAL A 93 5.06 -15.88 -6.17
CA VAL A 93 5.54 -17.16 -6.72
C VAL A 93 4.37 -18.03 -7.15
N ASN A 94 3.43 -18.30 -6.25
CA ASN A 94 2.29 -19.17 -6.53
C ASN A 94 1.01 -18.41 -6.90
N GLY A 95 1.02 -17.07 -6.82
CA GLY A 95 -0.09 -16.19 -7.18
C GLY A 95 -1.16 -16.00 -6.10
N GLN A 96 -0.95 -16.53 -4.89
CA GLN A 96 -1.91 -16.44 -3.79
C GLN A 96 -2.30 -14.97 -3.51
N ASN A 97 -3.61 -14.72 -3.45
CA ASN A 97 -4.26 -13.43 -3.17
C ASN A 97 -3.91 -12.27 -4.13
N LEU A 98 -3.24 -12.54 -5.26
CA LEU A 98 -2.99 -11.52 -6.28
C LEU A 98 -4.29 -11.04 -6.95
N ASP A 99 -5.30 -11.90 -7.00
CA ASP A 99 -6.65 -11.58 -7.47
C ASP A 99 -7.29 -10.47 -6.63
N LEU A 100 -7.20 -10.55 -5.29
CA LEU A 100 -7.71 -9.51 -4.39
C LEU A 100 -6.96 -8.18 -4.57
N LEU A 101 -5.64 -8.23 -4.75
CA LEU A 101 -4.84 -7.04 -5.00
C LEU A 101 -5.19 -6.41 -6.35
N LYS A 102 -5.36 -7.21 -7.40
CA LYS A 102 -5.78 -6.72 -8.73
C LYS A 102 -7.17 -6.09 -8.68
N MET A 103 -8.11 -6.75 -8.00
CA MET A 103 -9.46 -6.23 -7.80
C MET A 103 -9.43 -4.88 -7.09
N PHE A 104 -8.62 -4.75 -6.03
CA PHE A 104 -8.45 -3.49 -5.32
C PHE A 104 -7.93 -2.38 -6.23
N LEU A 105 -6.86 -2.64 -7.00
CA LEU A 105 -6.27 -1.67 -7.92
C LEU A 105 -7.24 -1.25 -9.02
N ASN A 106 -8.06 -2.17 -9.54
CA ASN A 106 -9.07 -1.87 -10.56
C ASN A 106 -10.20 -0.97 -10.03
N LEU A 107 -10.47 -1.01 -8.73
CA LEU A 107 -11.49 -0.17 -8.09
C LEU A 107 -10.96 1.20 -7.66
N LEU A 108 -9.65 1.43 -7.71
CA LEU A 108 -9.08 2.74 -7.37
C LEU A 108 -9.41 3.75 -8.47
N THR A 109 -10.11 4.81 -8.10
CA THR A 109 -10.37 5.95 -8.99
C THR A 109 -9.10 6.79 -9.14
N ALA A 110 -8.70 7.09 -10.37
CA ALA A 110 -7.66 8.07 -10.62
C ALA A 110 -8.16 9.46 -10.20
N ARG A 111 -7.41 10.14 -9.32
CA ARG A 111 -7.65 11.56 -9.02
C ARG A 111 -6.97 12.38 -10.11
N MET A 112 -7.68 12.65 -11.20
CA MET A 112 -7.28 13.68 -12.16
C MET A 112 -8.08 14.93 -11.82
N THR A 113 -7.45 15.87 -11.11
CA THR A 113 -7.99 17.22 -10.99
C THR A 113 -7.53 17.98 -12.23
N SER A 114 -8.42 18.17 -13.20
CA SER A 114 -8.17 19.05 -14.34
C SER A 114 -8.42 20.49 -13.89
N HIS A 115 -7.34 21.25 -13.75
CA HIS A 115 -7.40 22.69 -13.49
C HIS A 115 -7.37 23.43 -14.83
N GLU A 116 -8.52 23.50 -15.52
CA GLU A 116 -8.62 24.12 -16.85
C GLU A 116 -8.35 25.64 -16.81
N ASP A 117 -8.50 26.26 -15.66
CA ASP A 117 -8.29 27.70 -15.44
C ASP A 117 -6.84 28.06 -15.05
N GLU A 118 -5.97 27.07 -14.83
CA GLU A 118 -4.57 27.25 -14.45
C GLU A 118 -3.64 27.12 -15.67
N PRO A 119 -2.50 27.83 -15.70
CA PRO A 119 -1.52 27.66 -16.76
C PRO A 119 -1.03 26.21 -16.81
N ALA A 120 -0.74 25.71 -18.01
CA ALA A 120 -0.23 24.36 -18.17
C ALA A 120 1.12 24.18 -17.45
N GLU A 121 1.18 23.21 -16.54
CA GLU A 121 2.40 22.83 -15.81
C GLU A 121 2.90 21.47 -16.29
N PHE A 122 4.21 21.32 -16.44
CA PHE A 122 4.85 20.05 -16.77
C PHE A 122 6.18 19.92 -16.01
N GLN A 123 6.32 18.82 -15.27
CA GLN A 123 7.57 18.48 -14.60
C GLN A 123 8.40 17.56 -15.50
N ILE A 124 9.56 18.04 -15.95
CA ILE A 124 10.52 17.21 -16.70
C ILE A 124 11.20 16.27 -15.71
N ASP A 125 10.95 14.96 -15.86
CA ASP A 125 11.63 13.92 -15.08
C ASP A 125 12.99 13.58 -15.71
N ASP A 126 13.00 13.35 -17.03
CA ASP A 126 14.20 12.99 -17.80
C ASP A 126 14.14 13.55 -19.24
N THR A 127 15.31 13.66 -19.88
CA THR A 127 15.45 14.04 -21.30
C THR A 127 16.18 12.96 -22.09
N TYR A 128 15.56 12.49 -23.17
CA TYR A 128 16.10 11.46 -24.06
C TYR A 128 16.17 11.97 -25.51
N SER A 129 17.16 11.51 -26.27
CA SER A 129 17.23 11.72 -27.73
C SER A 129 16.84 10.42 -28.42
N VAL A 130 15.73 10.44 -29.17
CA VAL A 130 15.19 9.27 -29.87
C VAL A 130 15.40 9.46 -31.39
N PRO A 131 15.95 8.47 -32.13
CA PRO A 131 16.19 8.56 -33.57
C PRO A 131 14.93 8.73 -34.43
#